data_AF-A0A5K4F0R6-F1
#
_entry.id   AF-A0A5K4F0R6-F1
#
_cell.length_a   1.000
_cell.length_b   1.000
_cell.length_c   1.000
_cell.angle_alpha   90.00
_cell.angle_beta   90.00
_cell.angle_gamma   90.00
#
_symmetry.space_group_name_H-M   'P 1'
#
loop_
_entity.id
_entity.type
_entity.pdbx_description
1 polymer ?
#
loop_
_entity_poly.entity_id
_entity_poly.type
_entity_poly.pdbx_seq_one_letter_code
_entity_poly.pdbx_strand_id
1 'polypeptide(L)'
;MVQRTLAAKSLSHAQGATLMTGLIKQIPIFIMVIPGMISRVLYPNEIGCFPGSDCLKVCGHRNGCSNMAYPKLVIDLMPSGLRGLMLTVMLAALISDLTSIFNSSSTLFTVDIYQKWRKNAQNIELMIVGR
;
A
#
# COMPACT_ATOMS: atom_id res chain seq x y z
N MET A 1 4.62 4.82 10.19
CA MET A 1 4.87 3.78 11.22
C MET A 1 5.31 4.36 12.55
N VAL A 2 6.28 5.27 12.59
CA VAL A 2 6.84 5.85 13.84
C VAL A 2 5.77 6.45 14.78
N GLN A 3 4.81 7.20 14.24
CA GLN A 3 3.71 7.75 15.04
C GLN A 3 2.86 6.66 15.72
N ARG A 4 2.65 5.52 15.06
CA ARG A 4 1.84 4.42 15.60
C ARG A 4 2.58 3.67 16.71
N THR A 5 3.90 3.58 16.66
CA THR A 5 4.71 2.98 17.74
C THR A 5 4.83 3.89 18.95
N LEU A 6 4.87 5.23 18.75
CA LEU A 6 4.91 6.21 19.84
C LEU A 6 3.58 6.34 20.60
N ALA A 7 2.46 5.99 19.97
CA ALA A 7 1.15 5.94 20.60
C ALA A 7 0.91 4.66 21.45
N ALA A 8 1.88 3.74 21.53
CA ALA A 8 1.75 2.52 22.29
C ALA A 8 1.82 2.77 23.81
N LYS A 9 1.05 2.01 24.59
CA LYS A 9 0.93 2.17 26.06
C LYS A 9 2.25 1.94 26.81
N SER A 10 3.13 1.06 26.31
CA SER A 10 4.47 0.85 26.87
C SER A 10 5.47 0.43 25.79
N LEU A 11 6.76 0.62 26.09
CA LEU A 11 7.85 0.21 25.21
C LEU A 11 7.84 -1.29 24.93
N SER A 12 7.52 -2.11 25.94
CA SER A 12 7.41 -3.57 25.79
C SER A 12 6.30 -3.98 24.82
N HIS A 13 5.16 -3.29 24.82
CA HIS A 13 4.09 -3.52 23.84
C HIS A 13 4.50 -3.10 22.43
N ALA A 14 5.22 -1.99 22.29
CA ALA A 14 5.74 -1.53 21.00
C ALA A 14 6.72 -2.55 20.41
N GLN A 15 7.68 -3.04 21.21
CA GLN A 15 8.66 -4.05 20.79
C GLN A 15 8.01 -5.39 20.42
N GLY A 16 7.07 -5.85 21.24
CA GLY A 16 6.29 -7.06 20.96
C GLY A 16 5.48 -6.93 19.66
N ALA A 17 4.83 -5.79 19.43
CA ALA A 17 4.09 -5.53 18.21
C ALA A 17 4.99 -5.47 16.97
N THR A 18 6.18 -4.90 17.06
CA THR A 18 7.13 -4.87 15.94
C THR A 18 7.66 -6.26 15.59
N LEU A 19 7.95 -7.11 16.59
CA LEU A 19 8.34 -8.50 16.38
C LEU A 19 7.22 -9.30 15.71
N MET A 20 5.99 -9.19 16.23
CA MET A 20 4.82 -9.83 15.64
C MET A 20 4.57 -9.36 14.20
N THR A 21 4.71 -8.06 13.94
CA THR A 21 4.58 -7.49 12.59
C THR A 21 5.64 -8.06 11.65
N GLY A 22 6.89 -8.20 12.11
CA GLY A 22 7.97 -8.82 11.35
C GLY A 22 7.64 -10.26 10.95
N LEU A 23 7.09 -11.06 11.86
CA LEU A 23 6.65 -12.43 11.57
C LEU A 23 5.52 -12.46 10.53
N ILE A 24 4.51 -11.59 10.67
CA ILE A 24 3.38 -11.53 9.73
C ILE A 24 3.85 -11.05 8.34
N LYS A 25 4.85 -10.17 8.26
CA LYS A 25 5.41 -9.63 7.01
C LYS A 25 6.05 -10.72 6.14
N GLN A 26 6.39 -11.88 6.69
CA GLN A 26 6.89 -13.03 5.93
C GLN A 26 5.78 -13.70 5.09
N ILE A 27 4.53 -13.63 5.54
CA ILE A 27 3.37 -14.29 4.89
C ILE A 27 3.11 -13.77 3.46
N PRO A 28 3.16 -12.45 3.17
CA PRO A 28 3.02 -11.90 1.82
C PRO A 28 3.92 -12.55 0.76
N ILE A 29 5.11 -13.06 1.13
CA ILE A 29 5.97 -13.75 0.17
C ILE A 29 5.25 -14.98 -0.39
N PHE A 30 4.59 -15.77 0.47
CA PHE A 30 3.84 -16.94 0.01
C PHE A 30 2.53 -16.56 -0.69
N ILE A 31 1.80 -15.56 -0.17
CA ILE A 31 0.47 -15.22 -0.69
C ILE A 31 0.52 -14.34 -1.95
N MET A 32 1.55 -13.51 -2.14
CA MET A 32 1.64 -12.62 -3.30
C MET A 32 2.59 -13.14 -4.39
N VAL A 33 3.74 -13.72 -4.03
CA VAL A 33 4.73 -14.14 -5.04
C VAL A 33 4.26 -15.39 -5.78
N ILE A 34 3.71 -16.38 -5.07
CA ILE A 34 3.25 -17.64 -5.70
C ILE A 34 2.16 -17.37 -6.75
N PRO A 35 1.06 -16.63 -6.45
CA PRO A 35 0.06 -16.32 -7.47
C PRO A 35 0.60 -15.44 -8.61
N GLY A 36 1.54 -14.54 -8.31
CA GLY A 36 2.22 -13.76 -9.35
C GLY A 36 2.97 -14.66 -10.33
N MET A 37 3.74 -15.64 -9.84
CA MET A 37 4.44 -16.60 -10.70
C MET A 37 3.47 -17.50 -11.49
N ILE A 38 2.38 -17.95 -10.86
CA ILE A 38 1.33 -18.73 -11.54
C ILE A 38 0.68 -17.92 -12.67
N SER A 39 0.33 -16.66 -12.43
CA SER A 39 -0.29 -15.79 -13.45
C SER A 39 0.62 -15.56 -14.66
N ARG A 40 1.95 -15.56 -14.47
CA ARG A 40 2.93 -15.45 -15.57
C ARG A 40 2.87 -16.65 -16.52
N VAL A 41 2.62 -17.85 -15.97
CA VAL A 41 2.48 -19.09 -16.75
C VAL A 41 1.10 -19.18 -17.40
N LEU A 42 0.05 -18.73 -16.70
CA LEU A 42 -1.33 -18.81 -17.17
C LEU A 42 -1.65 -17.76 -18.27
N TYR A 43 -1.02 -16.58 -18.20
CA TYR A 43 -1.23 -15.46 -19.13
C TYR A 43 0.08 -15.01 -19.79
N PRO A 44 0.71 -15.85 -20.64
CA PRO A 44 2.02 -15.56 -21.23
C PRO A 44 1.99 -14.33 -22.15
N ASN A 45 0.88 -14.11 -22.86
CA ASN A 45 0.73 -13.03 -23.84
C ASN A 45 0.41 -11.67 -23.22
N GLU A 46 0.03 -11.62 -21.94
CA GLU A 46 -0.34 -10.38 -21.26
C GLU A 46 0.60 -10.02 -20.10
N ILE A 47 1.07 -11.02 -19.35
CA ILE A 47 1.88 -10.85 -18.14
C ILE A 47 3.27 -11.48 -18.30
N GLY A 48 3.41 -12.47 -19.18
CA GLY A 48 4.65 -13.23 -19.42
C GLY A 48 5.77 -12.52 -20.19
N CYS A 49 5.63 -11.22 -20.50
CA CYS A 49 6.62 -10.46 -21.28
C CYS A 49 8.01 -10.42 -20.58
N PHE A 50 9.07 -10.38 -21.39
CA PHE A 50 10.40 -9.96 -20.93
C PHE A 50 10.51 -8.42 -21.06
N PRO A 51 11.16 -7.70 -20.11
CA PRO A 51 11.34 -6.26 -20.21
C PRO A 51 12.00 -5.87 -21.53
N GLY A 52 11.33 -5.01 -22.31
CA GLY A 52 11.73 -4.69 -23.69
C GLY A 52 10.63 -4.04 -24.52
N SER A 53 10.86 -3.94 -25.83
CA SER A 53 9.91 -3.38 -26.80
C SER A 53 8.62 -4.18 -26.93
N ASP A 54 8.69 -5.49 -26.69
CA ASP A 54 7.54 -6.39 -26.81
C ASP A 54 6.54 -6.16 -25.67
N CYS A 55 7.04 -5.86 -24.47
CA CYS A 55 6.19 -5.56 -23.32
C CYS A 55 5.43 -4.23 -23.47
N LEU A 56 6.01 -3.27 -24.20
CA LEU A 56 5.33 -2.00 -24.52
C LEU A 56 4.08 -2.22 -25.39
N LYS A 57 4.12 -3.15 -26.35
CA LYS A 57 2.98 -3.47 -27.22
C LYS A 57 1.86 -4.21 -26.49
N VAL A 58 2.22 -5.02 -25.50
CA VAL A 58 1.29 -5.86 -24.76
C VAL A 58 0.58 -5.11 -23.63
N CYS A 59 1.31 -4.37 -22.80
CA CYS A 59 0.75 -3.73 -21.59
C CYS A 59 1.08 -2.24 -21.44
N GLY A 60 1.65 -1.60 -22.47
CA GLY A 60 1.97 -0.18 -22.45
C GLY A 60 3.12 0.21 -21.51
N HIS A 61 3.81 -0.77 -20.92
CA HIS A 61 4.90 -0.56 -19.96
C HIS A 61 6.17 -1.30 -20.39
N ARG A 62 7.31 -0.60 -20.45
CA ARG A 62 8.61 -1.19 -20.83
C ARG A 62 9.20 -2.09 -19.74
N ASN A 63 8.86 -1.83 -18.48
CA ASN A 63 9.51 -2.44 -17.32
C ASN A 63 8.84 -3.75 -16.86
N GLY A 64 7.84 -4.25 -17.60
CA GLY A 64 7.10 -5.48 -17.27
C GLY A 64 5.67 -5.23 -16.78
N CYS A 65 4.79 -6.21 -16.97
CA CYS A 65 3.36 -6.12 -16.63
C CYS A 65 3.02 -6.72 -15.24
N SER A 66 4.00 -6.82 -14.34
CA SER A 66 3.87 -7.55 -13.06
C SER A 66 2.77 -6.97 -12.15
N ASN A 67 2.51 -5.66 -12.20
CA ASN A 67 1.47 -5.02 -11.38
C ASN A 67 0.04 -5.44 -11.75
N MET A 68 -0.19 -5.87 -13.00
CA MET A 68 -1.50 -6.32 -13.49
C MET A 68 -1.74 -7.82 -13.24
N ALA A 69 -0.70 -8.56 -12.84
CA ALA A 69 -0.73 -9.98 -12.60
C ALA A 69 -1.81 -10.41 -11.59
N TYR A 70 -1.82 -9.76 -10.42
CA TYR A 70 -2.72 -10.09 -9.33
C TYR A 70 -4.17 -9.68 -9.62
N PRO A 71 -4.48 -8.44 -10.08
CA PRO A 71 -5.83 -8.07 -10.48
C PRO A 71 -6.43 -8.98 -11.57
N LYS A 72 -5.63 -9.36 -12.58
CA LYS A 72 -6.07 -10.23 -13.68
C LYS A 72 -6.51 -11.60 -13.15
N LEU A 73 -5.71 -12.21 -12.28
CA LEU A 73 -6.02 -13.50 -11.67
C LEU A 73 -7.28 -13.46 -10.79
N VAL A 74 -7.50 -12.37 -10.04
CA VAL A 74 -8.72 -12.17 -9.25
C VAL A 74 -9.96 -12.06 -10.14
N ILE A 75 -9.85 -11.37 -11.27
CA ILE A 75 -10.96 -11.09 -12.19
C ILE A 75 -11.39 -12.34 -12.95
N ASP A 76 -10.43 -13.13 -13.43
CA ASP A 76 -10.69 -14.26 -14.32
C ASP A 76 -10.92 -15.59 -13.58
N LEU A 77 -10.33 -15.78 -12.39
CA LEU A 77 -10.33 -17.08 -11.71
C LEU A 77 -11.32 -17.17 -10.54
N MET A 78 -11.75 -16.05 -9.94
CA MET A 78 -12.64 -16.10 -8.77
C MET A 78 -14.12 -16.16 -9.16
N PRO A 79 -14.93 -16.93 -8.39
CA PRO A 79 -16.38 -16.99 -8.59
C PRO A 79 -17.05 -15.65 -8.30
N SER A 80 -18.26 -15.49 -8.83
CA SER A 80 -19.13 -14.35 -8.55
C SER A 80 -19.36 -14.19 -7.03
N GLY A 81 -19.37 -12.95 -6.56
CA GLY A 81 -19.35 -12.62 -5.12
C GLY A 81 -17.93 -12.40 -4.58
N LEU A 82 -17.05 -13.41 -4.61
CA LEU A 82 -15.69 -13.28 -4.08
C LEU A 82 -14.84 -12.28 -4.87
N ARG A 83 -15.04 -12.23 -6.20
CA ARG A 83 -14.43 -11.22 -7.06
C ARG A 83 -14.77 -9.79 -6.60
N GLY A 84 -16.03 -9.53 -6.26
CA GLY A 84 -16.47 -8.23 -5.75
C GLY A 84 -15.82 -7.90 -4.40
N LEU A 85 -15.79 -8.87 -3.48
CA LEU A 85 -15.13 -8.72 -2.19
C LEU A 85 -13.66 -8.32 -2.35
N MET A 86 -12.90 -9.04 -3.17
CA MET A 86 -11.49 -8.73 -3.37
C MET A 86 -11.25 -7.35 -3.98
N LEU A 87 -12.04 -6.94 -4.98
CA LEU A 87 -11.94 -5.60 -5.55
C LEU A 87 -12.21 -4.51 -4.50
N THR A 88 -13.22 -4.69 -3.64
CA THR A 88 -13.48 -3.73 -2.55
C THR A 88 -12.35 -3.68 -1.54
N VAL A 89 -11.77 -4.83 -1.16
CA VAL A 89 -10.62 -4.90 -0.25
C VAL A 89 -9.42 -4.18 -0.83
N MET A 90 -9.13 -4.35 -2.12
CA MET A 90 -8.02 -3.67 -2.80
C MET A 90 -8.21 -2.16 -2.80
N LEU A 91 -9.41 -1.66 -3.13
CA LEU A 91 -9.71 -0.23 -3.09
C LEU A 91 -9.64 0.33 -1.66
N ALA A 92 -10.18 -0.39 -0.68
CA ALA A 92 -10.12 0.01 0.72
C ALA A 92 -8.67 0.08 1.24
N ALA A 93 -7.83 -0.87 0.86
CA ALA A 93 -6.40 -0.85 1.19
C ALA A 93 -5.70 0.37 0.60
N LEU A 94 -5.94 0.68 -0.68
CA LEU A 94 -5.39 1.88 -1.34
C LEU A 94 -5.83 3.18 -0.65
N ILE A 95 -7.10 3.30 -0.29
CA ILE A 95 -7.62 4.47 0.43
C ILE A 95 -6.96 4.58 1.80
N SER A 96 -6.84 3.47 2.53
CA SER A 96 -6.18 3.45 3.85
C SER A 96 -4.71 3.91 3.78
N ASP A 97 -3.96 3.46 2.77
CA ASP A 97 -2.58 3.88 2.57
C ASP A 97 -2.50 5.36 2.22
N LEU A 98 -3.37 5.83 1.32
CA LEU A 98 -3.43 7.24 0.93
C LEU A 98 -3.79 8.15 2.10
N THR A 99 -4.81 7.80 2.89
CA THR A 99 -5.19 8.53 4.10
C THR A 99 -4.03 8.57 5.11
N SER A 100 -3.28 7.47 5.27
CA SER A 100 -2.12 7.44 6.16
C SER A 100 -0.98 8.34 5.68
N ILE A 101 -0.75 8.43 4.36
CA ILE A 101 0.26 9.31 3.76
C ILE A 101 -0.15 10.77 3.99
N PHE A 102 -1.39 11.13 3.65
CA PHE A 102 -1.87 12.51 3.83
C PHE A 102 -1.86 12.96 5.29
N ASN A 103 -2.26 12.11 6.23
CA ASN A 103 -2.20 12.44 7.65
C ASN A 103 -0.75 12.68 8.12
N SER A 104 0.20 11.89 7.63
CA SER A 104 1.62 12.06 7.96
C SER A 104 2.18 13.34 7.35
N SER A 105 1.89 13.60 6.07
CA SER A 105 2.32 14.82 5.37
C SER A 105 1.72 16.09 5.97
N SER A 106 0.45 16.06 6.37
CA SER A 106 -0.21 17.19 7.01
C SER A 106 0.39 17.50 8.39
N THR A 107 0.71 16.47 9.18
CA THR A 107 1.40 16.66 10.46
C THR A 107 2.79 17.28 10.25
N LEU A 108 3.54 16.80 9.24
CA LEU A 108 4.84 17.35 8.88
C LEU A 108 4.71 18.82 8.46
N PHE A 109 3.72 19.15 7.62
CA PHE A 109 3.49 20.53 7.18
C PHE A 109 3.10 21.47 8.33
N THR A 110 2.17 21.04 9.20
CA THR A 110 1.69 21.87 10.31
C THR A 110 2.73 22.07 11.40
N VAL A 111 3.43 21.01 11.82
CA VAL A 111 4.39 21.07 12.93
C VAL A 111 5.76 21.56 12.46
N ASP A 112 6.30 21.04 11.35
CA ASP A 112 7.68 21.36 10.95
C ASP A 112 7.81 22.65 10.16
N ILE A 113 6.76 23.08 9.45
CA ILE A 113 6.78 24.29 8.60
C ILE A 113 5.92 25.40 9.22
N TYR A 114 4.62 25.15 9.40
CA TYR A 114 3.67 26.19 9.81
C TYR A 114 3.95 26.73 11.22
N GLN A 115 4.23 25.86 12.19
CA GLN A 115 4.56 26.28 13.56
C GLN A 115 5.90 27.02 13.68
N LYS A 116 6.89 26.72 12.82
CA LYS A 116 8.15 27.48 12.76
C LYS A 116 7.96 28.86 12.17
N TRP A 117 7.07 28.99 11.18
CA TRP A 117 6.79 30.28 10.55
C TRP A 117 5.91 31.18 11.42
N ARG A 118 4.93 30.61 12.14
CA ARG A 118 4.01 31.34 13.04
C ARG A 118 4.18 30.87 14.49
N LYS A 119 5.07 31.54 15.24
CA LYS A 119 5.49 31.16 16.62
C LYS A 119 4.37 31.17 17.69
N ASN A 120 3.26 31.89 17.46
CA ASN A 120 2.11 31.99 18.38
C ASN A 120 0.82 31.38 17.78
N ALA A 121 0.92 30.28 17.04
CA ALA A 121 -0.28 29.60 16.53
C ALA A 121 -1.06 28.93 17.67
N GLN A 122 -2.37 29.18 17.74
CA GLN A 122 -3.25 28.48 18.69
C GLN A 122 -3.51 27.04 18.23
N ASN A 123 -3.73 26.11 19.18
CA ASN A 123 -4.00 24.69 18.87
C ASN A 123 -5.18 24.49 17.90
N ILE A 124 -6.15 25.40 17.91
CA ILE A 124 -7.32 25.38 17.01
C ILE A 124 -6.90 25.71 15.57
N GLU A 125 -6.02 26.70 15.38
CA GLU A 125 -5.52 27.06 14.05
C GLU A 125 -4.68 25.92 13.45
N LEU A 126 -3.83 25.27 14.26
CA LEU A 126 -3.05 24.10 13.87
C LEU A 126 -3.95 22.92 13.44
N MET A 127 -5.07 22.70 14.14
CA MET A 127 -6.04 21.67 13.78
C MET A 127 -6.79 21.98 12.47
N ILE A 128 -7.12 23.25 12.22
CA ILE A 128 -7.80 23.67 10.98
C ILE A 128 -6.86 23.54 9.78
N VAL A 129 -5.60 23.94 9.91
CA VAL A 129 -4.60 23.87 8.83
C VAL A 129 -4.16 22.42 8.56
N GLY A 130 -4.30 21.54 9.55
CA GLY A 130 -3.93 20.14 9.44
C GLY A 130 -5.01 19.20 8.87
N ARG A 131 -6.24 19.67 8.66
CA ARG A 131 -7.31 18.89 8.01
C ARG A 131 -7.24 18.99 6.50
#